data_AF-A0A6H5K893-F1
#
_entry.id   AF-A0A6H5K893-F1
#
_cell.length_a   1.000
_cell.length_b   1.000
_cell.length_c   1.000
_cell.angle_alpha   90.00
_cell.angle_beta   90.00
_cell.angle_gamma   90.00
#
_symmetry.space_group_name_H-M   'P 1'
#
loop_
_entity.id
_entity.type
_entity.pdbx_description
1 polymer ?
#
loop_
_entity_poly.entity_id
_entity_poly.type
_entity_poly.pdbx_seq_one_letter_code
_entity_poly.pdbx_strand_id
1 'polypeptide(L)' 'MPNTQFSSHTALSDEVLNEFRKLPQGGKIMAEYIWIGGTGQDLRCKTRTFPAKEGGYAVADL' A
#
# COMPACT_ATOMS: atom_id res chain seq x y z
N MET A 1 26.53 9.94 -15.94
CA MET A 1 25.26 10.69 -15.80
C MET A 1 24.22 9.72 -15.28
N PRO A 2 23.56 9.93 -14.14
CA PRO A 2 22.48 9.04 -13.74
C PRO A 2 21.25 9.38 -14.60
N ASN A 3 20.83 8.40 -15.40
CA ASN A 3 19.60 8.41 -16.17
C ASN A 3 18.41 8.43 -15.20
N THR A 4 17.99 9.63 -14.80
CA THR A 4 16.79 9.80 -13.96
C THR A 4 15.59 9.77 -14.90
N GLN A 5 15.19 8.58 -15.29
CA GLN A 5 13.94 8.36 -16.00
C GLN A 5 12.81 8.59 -15.00
N PHE A 6 12.23 9.79 -14.98
CA PHE A 6 11.02 10.07 -14.21
C PHE A 6 9.93 9.10 -14.68
N SER A 7 9.55 8.18 -13.80
CA SER A 7 8.38 7.33 -14.02
C SER A 7 7.18 8.25 -14.18
N SER A 8 6.33 8.04 -15.18
CA SER A 8 5.17 8.90 -15.48
C SER A 8 4.22 9.10 -14.29
N HIS A 9 4.30 8.24 -13.28
CA HIS A 9 3.57 8.36 -12.02
C HIS A 9 4.03 9.52 -11.13
N THR A 10 5.25 10.05 -11.29
CA THR A 10 5.75 11.22 -10.52
C THR A 10 5.31 12.56 -11.11
N ALA A 11 4.57 12.55 -12.23
CA ALA A 11 4.03 13.76 -12.86
C ALA A 11 2.59 14.09 -12.41
N LEU A 12 2.02 13.31 -11.48
CA LEU A 12 0.70 13.53 -10.90
C LEU A 12 0.81 14.35 -9.60
N SER A 13 -0.26 15.06 -9.23
CA SER A 13 -0.29 15.84 -7.98
C SER A 13 -0.46 14.93 -6.77
N ASP A 14 0.51 14.97 -5.86
CA ASP A 14 0.47 14.30 -4.57
C ASP A 14 -0.58 14.93 -3.64
N GLU A 15 -0.84 16.23 -3.78
CA GLU A 15 -1.84 16.95 -2.99
C GLU A 15 -3.24 16.37 -3.21
N VAL A 16 -3.62 16.14 -4.47
CA VAL A 16 -4.91 15.54 -4.81
C VAL A 16 -5.02 14.12 -4.23
N LEU A 17 -3.98 13.29 -4.34
CA LEU A 17 -3.96 11.95 -3.76
C LEU A 17 -4.10 11.99 -2.23
N ASN A 18 -3.46 12.94 -1.56
CA ASN A 18 -3.52 13.09 -0.11
C ASN A 18 -4.91 13.46 0.39
N GLU A 19 -5.70 14.21 -0.39
CA GLU A 19 -7.11 14.46 -0.04
C GLU A 19 -7.94 13.17 -0.03
N PHE A 20 -7.75 12.28 -1.01
CA PHE A 20 -8.42 10.97 -1.02
C PHE A 20 -7.94 10.04 0.11
N ARG A 21 -6.67 10.10 0.49
CA ARG A 21 -6.11 9.30 1.60
C ARG A 21 -6.68 9.66 2.97
N LYS A 22 -7.11 10.92 3.16
CA LYS A 22 -7.73 11.39 4.41
C LYS A 22 -9.16 10.90 4.60
N LEU A 23 -9.80 10.34 3.57
CA LEU A 23 -11.18 9.88 3.66
C LEU A 23 -11.33 8.74 4.68
N PRO A 24 -12.39 8.78 5.51
CA PRO A 24 -12.64 7.73 6.50
C PRO A 24 -12.95 6.38 5.81
N GLN A 25 -12.24 5.33 6.21
CA GLN A 25 -12.30 4.01 5.55
C GLN A 25 -13.46 3.11 6.02
N GLY A 26 -14.33 3.60 6.91
CA GLY A 26 -15.61 2.95 7.25
C GLY A 26 -15.50 1.59 7.94
N GLY A 27 -14.55 1.43 8.88
CA GLY A 27 -14.43 0.20 9.67
C GLY A 27 -13.87 -1.00 8.90
N LYS A 28 -13.21 -0.75 7.76
CA LYS A 28 -12.45 -1.74 6.99
C LYS A 28 -10.98 -1.38 7.00
N ILE A 29 -10.15 -2.39 6.82
CA ILE A 29 -8.71 -2.25 6.61
C ILE A 29 -8.29 -2.85 5.27
N MET A 30 -7.15 -2.41 4.76
CA MET A 30 -6.51 -2.95 3.57
C MET A 30 -5.16 -3.54 3.98
N ALA A 31 -5.04 -4.86 3.93
CA ALA A 31 -3.79 -5.54 4.26
C ALA A 31 -3.01 -5.81 2.97
N GLU A 32 -1.78 -5.31 2.91
CA GLU A 32 -0.86 -5.53 1.81
C GLU A 32 -0.05 -6.80 2.08
N TYR A 33 -0.24 -7.82 1.24
CA TYR A 33 0.57 -9.03 1.23
C TYR A 33 1.78 -8.79 0.36
N ILE A 34 2.96 -9.09 0.89
CA ILE A 34 4.24 -8.93 0.20
C ILE A 34 4.89 -10.31 0.10
N TRP A 35 5.42 -10.66 -1.08
CA TRP A 35 6.16 -11.90 -1.28
C TRP A 35 7.28 -11.73 -2.31
N ILE A 36 8.21 -12.67 -2.30
CA ILE A 36 9.31 -12.74 -3.26
C ILE A 36 8.77 -13.36 -4.56
N GLY A 37 9.00 -12.69 -5.68
CA GLY A 37 8.60 -13.15 -7.00
C GLY A 37 9.36 -14.40 -7.45
N GLY A 38 8.89 -15.04 -8.53
CA GLY A 38 9.44 -16.30 -9.01
C GLY A 38 10.91 -16.23 -9.48
N THR A 39 11.46 -15.03 -9.68
CA THR A 39 12.88 -14.84 -10.01
C THR A 39 13.79 -14.80 -8.78
N GLY A 40 13.23 -14.66 -7.57
CA GLY A 40 13.99 -14.49 -6.34
C GLY A 40 14.59 -13.09 -6.14
N GLN A 41 14.46 -12.18 -7.10
CA GLN A 41 15.05 -10.83 -7.06
C GLN A 41 14.00 -9.71 -7.00
N ASP A 42 12.75 -10.01 -7.36
CA ASP A 42 11.67 -9.04 -7.41
C ASP A 42 10.74 -9.18 -6.20
N LEU A 43 10.29 -8.07 -5.64
CA LEU A 43 9.20 -8.05 -4.66
C LEU A 43 7.87 -7.89 -5.40
N ARG A 44 6.87 -8.63 -4.94
CA ARG A 44 5.49 -8.53 -5.42
C ARG A 44 4.58 -8.22 -4.24
N CYS A 45 3.53 -7.47 -4.51
CA CYS A 45 2.50 -7.22 -3.51
C CYS A 45 1.10 -7.28 -4.09
N LYS A 46 0.12 -7.50 -3.21
CA LYS A 46 -1.31 -7.39 -3.50
C LYS A 46 -2.06 -7.08 -2.22
N THR A 47 -3.10 -6.27 -2.34
CA THR A 47 -3.92 -5.82 -1.21
C THR A 47 -5.24 -6.56 -1.16
N ARG A 48 -5.67 -6.94 0.05
CA ARG A 48 -7.01 -7.47 0.32
C ARG A 48 -7.70 -6.62 1.39
N THR A 49 -8.99 -6.39 1.21
CA THR A 49 -9.83 -5.69 2.20
C THR A 49 -10.35 -6.66 3.25
N PHE A 50 -10.26 -6.27 4.52
CA PHE A 50 -10.81 -7.00 5.66
C PHE A 50 -11.69 -6.09 6.53
N PRO A 51 -12.65 -6.65 7.27
CA PRO A 51 -13.27 -5.93 8.39
C PRO A 51 -12.21 -5.55 9.44
N ALA A 52 -12.32 -4.36 10.03
CA ALA A 52 -11.47 -3.96 11.14
C ALA A 52 -11.80 -4.79 12.39
N LYS A 53 -10.76 -5.21 13.12
CA LYS A 53 -10.90 -5.91 14.40
C LYS A 53 -11.23 -4.92 15.52
N GLU A 54 -12.28 -5.19 16.29
CA GLU A 54 -12.57 -4.44 17.51
C GLU A 54 -11.42 -4.60 18.53
N GLY A 55 -10.93 -3.50 19.08
CA GLY A 55 -9.77 -3.49 19.99
C GLY A 55 -8.39 -3.42 19.32
N GLY A 56 -8.34 -3.34 17.98
CA GLY A 56 -7.08 -3.21 17.23
C GLY A 56 -6.33 -4.52 17.05
N TYR A 57 -5.10 -4.44 16.52
CA TYR A 57 -4.23 -5.59 16.25
C TYR A 57 -3.04 -5.58 17.21
N ALA A 58 -2.84 -6.68 17.93
CA ALA A 58 -1.66 -6.89 18.76
C ALA A 58 -0.57 -7.64 17.98
N VAL A 59 0.67 -7.66 18.49
CA VAL A 59 1.77 -8.42 17.87
C VAL A 59 1.46 -9.91 17.76
N ALA A 60 0.65 -10.46 18.68
CA ALA A 60 0.22 -11.85 18.63
C ALA A 60 -0.82 -12.15 17.52
N ASP A 61 -1.43 -11.12 16.93
CA ASP A 61 -2.39 -11.24 15.84
C ASP A 61 -1.73 -11.16 14.44
N LEU A 62 -0.42 -10.90 14.39
CA LEU A 62 0.38 -10.67 13.17
C LEU A 62 1.34 -11.83 12.92
#